data_AF-A0A9P0FQ19-F1
#
_entry.id   AF-A0A9P0FQ19-F1
#
_cell.length_a   1.000
_cell.length_b   1.000
_cell.length_c   1.000
_cell.angle_alpha   90.00
_cell.angle_beta   90.00
_cell.angle_gamma   90.00
#
_symmetry.space_group_name_H-M   'P 1'
#
loop_
_entity.id
_entity.type
_entity.pdbx_description
1 polymer ?
#
loop_
_entity_poly.entity_id
_entity_poly.type
_entity_poly.pdbx_seq_one_letter_code
_entity_poly.pdbx_strand_id
1 'polypeptide(L)'
;MRAINLTLFAALCLGCGAQLPKFKVIREWKYINFTWADEQTYEQAETNGLYIPKNIVVSGLKHFENHYYITLPRMRDGVPATLARIPSGFTRSTAPLLEPYPSWSMNMQGDCNALQNVQNIEIDPRGYLWIIDGGRVETLNPKPIIKCPPKLIIYNIMNNIAMTTYTFPDEVASFNGSYLYDLVLDFSDGGYAYITDNSGKDPGLIVYSLKENNSWKIRHGPSMRADPNAAQFRVNEVTISAPINIAGIALGPKVQASDDKVKISEDREVYYAPLSSLRLFSLNTTVLKDVKSSNNGNEYQGAVMDLGEKPSQSVGMIMDNKANLYYGLLGTNAVAKWDTKMTFQGNQRPIARDPEYLQWVTSFTFDNGNLTVLVNKLNKFIYNGYNVNEANFRLITAFIDSKSYLEDNFAYDTNEYSTKEPQASTSDQMYHNHMDHMAHINGNMDTPSTASKFFLSSVVVLVSLVLML
;
A
#
# COMPACT_ATOMS: atom_id res chain seq x y z
N MET A 1 40.61 -69.56 8.49
CA MET A 1 39.94 -68.69 9.48
C MET A 1 40.23 -67.23 9.13
N ARG A 2 39.18 -66.40 9.17
CA ARG A 2 39.13 -64.92 9.04
C ARG A 2 38.69 -64.38 7.68
N ALA A 3 37.36 -64.40 7.49
CA ALA A 3 36.65 -63.48 6.63
C ALA A 3 36.74 -62.06 7.24
N ILE A 4 37.20 -61.10 6.44
CA ILE A 4 37.19 -59.68 6.80
C ILE A 4 35.89 -59.11 6.25
N ASN A 5 34.90 -58.91 7.13
CA ASN A 5 33.70 -58.15 6.81
C ASN A 5 34.06 -56.67 6.80
N LEU A 6 34.08 -56.07 5.60
CA LEU A 6 34.23 -54.64 5.41
C LEU A 6 32.82 -54.02 5.50
N THR A 7 32.42 -53.56 6.69
CA THR A 7 31.15 -52.86 6.87
C THR A 7 31.32 -51.41 6.45
N LEU A 8 30.80 -51.06 5.27
CA LEU A 8 30.75 -49.71 4.74
C LEU A 8 29.68 -48.91 5.52
N PHE A 9 30.09 -48.06 6.46
CA PHE A 9 29.19 -47.08 7.07
C PHE A 9 28.91 -45.96 6.06
N ALA A 10 27.77 -46.02 5.38
CA ALA A 10 27.23 -44.89 4.65
C ALA A 10 26.69 -43.88 5.67
N ALA A 11 27.45 -42.80 5.90
CA ALA A 11 26.96 -41.65 6.65
C ALA A 11 25.85 -40.96 5.82
N LEU A 12 24.59 -41.23 6.16
CA LEU A 12 23.47 -40.40 5.73
C LEU A 12 23.62 -39.03 6.39
N CYS A 13 24.26 -38.09 5.69
CA CYS A 13 24.07 -36.68 5.94
C CYS A 13 22.62 -36.31 5.61
N LEU A 14 21.70 -36.53 6.56
CA LEU A 14 20.42 -35.84 6.60
C LEU A 14 20.71 -34.38 6.96
N GLY A 15 21.23 -33.63 5.98
CA GLY A 15 21.20 -32.19 6.04
C GLY A 15 19.74 -31.78 6.10
N CYS A 16 19.27 -31.37 7.28
CA CYS A 16 18.00 -30.69 7.44
C CYS A 16 18.13 -29.30 6.79
N GLY A 17 18.21 -29.26 5.46
CA GLY A 17 18.00 -28.04 4.72
C GLY A 17 16.54 -27.68 4.93
N ALA A 18 16.28 -26.55 5.60
CA ALA A 18 14.93 -26.03 5.74
C ALA A 18 14.28 -25.99 4.35
N GLN A 19 13.22 -26.76 4.15
CA GLN A 19 12.52 -26.82 2.88
C GLN A 19 11.97 -25.43 2.55
N LEU A 20 12.20 -24.97 1.31
CA LEU A 20 11.65 -23.69 0.87
C LEU A 20 10.12 -23.70 1.02
N PRO A 21 9.51 -22.58 1.48
CA PRO A 21 8.07 -22.46 1.59
C PRO A 21 7.39 -22.76 0.25
N LYS A 22 6.34 -23.58 0.28
CA LYS A 22 5.56 -23.91 -0.93
C LYS A 22 4.39 -22.95 -1.08
N PHE A 23 4.56 -21.97 -1.96
CA PHE A 23 3.53 -21.00 -2.30
C PHE A 23 2.40 -21.65 -3.12
N LYS A 24 1.15 -21.33 -2.78
CA LYS A 24 -0.06 -21.81 -3.45
C LYS A 24 -1.02 -20.66 -3.74
N VAL A 25 -1.64 -20.67 -4.91
CA VAL A 25 -2.71 -19.72 -5.25
C VAL A 25 -3.95 -20.07 -4.43
N ILE A 26 -4.47 -19.10 -3.67
CA ILE A 26 -5.70 -19.24 -2.87
C ILE A 26 -6.87 -18.43 -3.45
N ARG A 27 -6.56 -17.39 -4.24
CA ARG A 27 -7.53 -16.63 -5.01
C ARG A 27 -6.91 -16.19 -6.33
N GLU A 28 -7.72 -16.13 -7.38
CA GLU A 28 -7.30 -15.72 -8.70
C GLU A 28 -8.46 -15.06 -9.45
N TRP A 29 -8.23 -13.87 -9.98
CA TRP A 29 -9.24 -13.12 -10.74
C TRP A 29 -8.72 -12.79 -12.12
N LYS A 30 -9.62 -12.88 -13.10
CA LYS A 30 -9.38 -12.35 -14.44
C LYS A 30 -9.64 -10.85 -14.51
N TYR A 31 -10.77 -10.44 -13.96
CA TYR A 31 -11.13 -9.05 -13.70
C TYR A 31 -11.82 -8.97 -12.35
N ILE A 32 -11.91 -7.77 -11.80
CA ILE A 32 -12.57 -7.52 -10.53
C ILE A 32 -14.02 -7.15 -10.78
N ASN A 33 -14.93 -7.76 -10.02
CA ASN A 33 -16.33 -7.40 -9.97
C ASN A 33 -16.79 -7.31 -8.50
N PHE A 34 -17.93 -6.65 -8.26
CA PHE A 34 -18.40 -6.28 -6.93
C PHE A 34 -19.72 -6.95 -6.56
N THR A 35 -20.05 -6.92 -5.27
CA THR A 35 -21.37 -7.28 -4.77
C THR A 35 -22.36 -6.14 -5.03
N TRP A 36 -22.90 -6.09 -6.25
CA TRP A 36 -23.93 -5.14 -6.66
C TRP A 36 -25.25 -5.40 -5.94
N ALA A 37 -26.06 -4.35 -5.75
CA ALA A 37 -27.37 -4.47 -5.12
C ALA A 37 -28.32 -5.36 -5.95
N ASP A 38 -28.31 -5.18 -7.26
CA ASP A 38 -29.10 -5.92 -8.24
C ASP A 38 -28.46 -5.81 -9.65
N GLU A 39 -29.00 -6.60 -10.59
CA GLU A 39 -28.54 -6.65 -11.98
C GLU A 39 -28.73 -5.32 -12.71
N GLN A 40 -29.83 -4.61 -12.44
CA GLN A 40 -30.09 -3.30 -13.05
C GLN A 40 -29.02 -2.26 -12.65
N THR A 41 -28.60 -2.25 -11.39
CA THR A 41 -27.54 -1.38 -10.89
C THR A 41 -26.20 -1.70 -11.55
N TYR A 42 -25.90 -3.00 -11.73
CA TYR A 42 -24.72 -3.45 -12.46
C TYR A 42 -24.74 -2.96 -13.92
N GLU A 43 -25.83 -3.20 -14.65
CA GLU A 43 -25.96 -2.82 -16.06
C GLU A 43 -25.88 -1.29 -16.25
N GLN A 44 -26.49 -0.53 -15.34
CA GLN A 44 -26.40 0.93 -15.35
C GLN A 44 -24.98 1.41 -15.10
N ALA A 45 -24.27 0.84 -14.11
CA ALA A 45 -22.89 1.18 -13.80
C ALA A 45 -21.93 0.85 -14.95
N GLU A 46 -22.18 -0.24 -15.69
CA GLU A 46 -21.41 -0.58 -16.88
C GLU A 46 -21.75 0.38 -18.04
N THR A 47 -23.03 0.65 -18.29
CA THR A 47 -23.50 1.48 -19.42
C THR A 47 -23.08 2.95 -19.28
N ASN A 48 -23.08 3.49 -18.06
CA ASN A 48 -22.71 4.88 -17.80
C ASN A 48 -21.19 5.07 -17.55
N GLY A 49 -20.40 3.99 -17.60
CA GLY A 49 -18.96 4.04 -17.42
C GLY A 49 -18.49 4.18 -15.97
N LEU A 50 -19.37 4.07 -14.96
CA LEU A 50 -18.96 4.01 -13.55
C LEU A 50 -18.16 2.75 -13.22
N TYR A 51 -18.40 1.66 -13.95
CA TYR A 51 -17.69 0.39 -13.83
C TYR A 51 -17.10 -0.03 -15.17
N ILE A 52 -15.78 0.01 -15.26
CA ILE A 52 -15.02 -0.41 -16.45
C ILE A 52 -14.03 -1.49 -15.99
N PRO A 53 -14.35 -2.80 -16.14
CA PRO A 53 -13.55 -3.89 -15.57
C PRO A 53 -12.06 -3.81 -15.92
N LYS A 54 -11.73 -3.48 -17.17
CA LYS A 54 -10.34 -3.37 -17.69
C LYS A 54 -9.52 -2.23 -17.07
N ASN A 55 -10.17 -1.30 -16.39
CA ASN A 55 -9.55 -0.14 -15.76
C ASN A 55 -9.28 -0.35 -14.26
N ILE A 56 -9.71 -1.48 -13.69
CA ILE A 56 -9.56 -1.77 -12.27
C ILE A 56 -8.27 -2.53 -12.02
N VAL A 57 -7.53 -2.17 -10.97
CA VAL A 57 -6.37 -2.90 -10.48
C VAL A 57 -6.46 -2.99 -8.96
N VAL A 58 -5.91 -4.06 -8.39
CA VAL A 58 -5.76 -4.22 -6.93
C VAL A 58 -4.30 -3.97 -6.53
N SER A 59 -4.06 -3.25 -5.43
CA SER A 59 -2.71 -2.83 -5.03
C SER A 59 -2.32 -3.23 -3.60
N GLY A 60 -3.22 -3.05 -2.64
CA GLY A 60 -2.99 -3.30 -1.21
C GLY A 60 -3.77 -4.52 -0.73
N LEU A 61 -3.22 -5.20 0.27
CA LEU A 61 -3.83 -6.36 0.91
C LEU A 61 -3.51 -6.38 2.40
N LYS A 62 -4.54 -6.51 3.24
CA LYS A 62 -4.38 -6.82 4.67
C LYS A 62 -5.42 -7.83 5.13
N HIS A 63 -4.99 -8.78 5.94
CA HIS A 63 -5.84 -9.77 6.58
C HIS A 63 -6.23 -9.28 7.98
N PHE A 64 -7.51 -9.41 8.31
CA PHE A 64 -7.97 -9.27 9.69
C PHE A 64 -9.19 -10.18 9.90
N GLU A 65 -9.12 -10.99 10.96
CA GLU A 65 -10.11 -12.03 11.30
C GLU A 65 -10.50 -12.92 10.12
N ASN A 66 -11.69 -12.71 9.56
CA ASN A 66 -12.29 -13.56 8.52
C ASN A 66 -12.28 -12.90 7.13
N HIS A 67 -11.55 -11.79 6.96
CA HIS A 67 -11.54 -11.02 5.73
C HIS A 67 -10.14 -10.65 5.26
N TYR A 68 -9.99 -10.60 3.94
CA TYR A 68 -8.94 -9.82 3.29
C TYR A 68 -9.54 -8.49 2.86
N TYR A 69 -8.91 -7.40 3.27
CA TYR A 69 -9.18 -6.04 2.84
C TYR A 69 -8.25 -5.72 1.66
N ILE A 70 -8.83 -5.20 0.58
CA ILE A 70 -8.17 -5.03 -0.71
C ILE A 70 -8.39 -3.60 -1.18
N THR A 71 -7.32 -2.93 -1.58
CA THR A 71 -7.39 -1.58 -2.14
C THR A 71 -7.39 -1.61 -3.67
N LEU A 72 -8.15 -0.71 -4.26
CA LEU A 72 -8.32 -0.56 -5.69
C LEU A 72 -8.06 0.91 -6.06
N PRO A 73 -6.79 1.32 -6.23
CA PRO A 73 -6.49 2.70 -6.51
C PRO A 73 -7.16 3.15 -7.81
N ARG A 74 -7.79 4.33 -7.78
CA ARG A 74 -8.47 4.96 -8.92
C ARG A 74 -7.44 5.56 -9.87
N MET A 75 -6.68 4.70 -10.53
CA MET A 75 -5.65 5.10 -11.50
C MET A 75 -6.26 5.48 -12.86
N ARG A 76 -7.41 4.91 -13.21
CA ARG A 76 -8.21 5.21 -14.41
C ARG A 76 -9.65 5.46 -14.01
N ASP A 77 -10.45 5.89 -14.97
CA ASP A 77 -11.90 6.04 -14.87
C ASP A 77 -12.61 4.68 -14.72
N GLY A 78 -13.84 4.70 -14.21
CA GLY A 78 -14.67 3.50 -14.09
C GLY A 78 -14.26 2.55 -12.96
N VAL A 79 -13.78 3.09 -11.83
CA VAL A 79 -13.42 2.35 -10.61
C VAL A 79 -14.42 2.67 -9.49
N PRO A 80 -15.48 1.85 -9.31
CA PRO A 80 -16.59 2.17 -8.40
C PRO A 80 -16.17 2.30 -6.94
N ALA A 81 -15.32 1.39 -6.46
CA ALA A 81 -14.84 1.36 -5.09
C ALA A 81 -13.31 1.33 -5.07
N THR A 82 -12.72 2.03 -4.09
CA THR A 82 -11.27 2.08 -3.88
C THR A 82 -10.81 1.27 -2.66
N LEU A 83 -11.75 0.86 -1.81
CA LEU A 83 -11.51 -0.09 -0.74
C LEU A 83 -12.66 -1.11 -0.70
N ALA A 84 -12.30 -2.37 -0.61
CA ALA A 84 -13.25 -3.48 -0.54
C ALA A 84 -12.71 -4.60 0.34
N ARG A 85 -13.53 -5.61 0.61
CA ARG A 85 -13.12 -6.84 1.29
C ARG A 85 -13.68 -8.09 0.61
N ILE A 86 -13.06 -9.23 0.94
CA ILE A 86 -13.52 -10.57 0.59
C ILE A 86 -13.36 -11.50 1.80
N PRO A 87 -14.11 -12.61 1.90
CA PRO A 87 -13.86 -13.63 2.91
C PRO A 87 -12.46 -14.25 2.75
N SER A 88 -11.70 -14.36 3.85
CA SER A 88 -10.37 -14.99 3.86
C SER A 88 -10.45 -16.52 3.89
N GLY A 89 -11.49 -17.07 4.52
CA GLY A 89 -11.73 -18.51 4.63
C GLY A 89 -12.14 -19.22 3.34
N PHE A 90 -12.76 -20.40 3.45
CA PHE A 90 -13.18 -21.17 2.29
C PHE A 90 -14.32 -20.48 1.52
N THR A 91 -14.17 -20.37 0.20
CA THR A 91 -15.20 -19.84 -0.71
C THR A 91 -15.48 -20.84 -1.83
N ARG A 92 -16.72 -20.85 -2.36
CA ARG A 92 -17.08 -21.72 -3.50
C ARG A 92 -16.37 -21.34 -4.80
N SER A 93 -16.00 -20.07 -4.94
CA SER A 93 -15.27 -19.51 -6.08
C SER A 93 -13.86 -19.10 -5.64
N THR A 94 -12.87 -19.34 -6.48
CA THR A 94 -11.50 -18.79 -6.33
C THR A 94 -11.44 -17.30 -6.67
N ALA A 95 -12.50 -16.76 -7.30
CA ALA A 95 -12.69 -15.37 -7.67
C ALA A 95 -13.98 -14.82 -7.00
N PRO A 96 -14.03 -14.64 -5.67
CA PRO A 96 -15.20 -14.05 -5.02
C PRO A 96 -15.38 -12.60 -5.48
N LEU A 97 -16.64 -12.14 -5.50
CA LEU A 97 -16.97 -10.72 -5.69
C LEU A 97 -16.43 -9.90 -4.51
N LEU A 98 -16.02 -8.67 -4.78
CA LEU A 98 -15.52 -7.75 -3.78
C LEU A 98 -16.68 -6.94 -3.17
N GLU A 99 -16.76 -6.90 -1.85
CA GLU A 99 -17.72 -6.08 -1.11
C GLU A 99 -17.10 -4.71 -0.83
N PRO A 100 -17.63 -3.60 -1.38
CA PRO A 100 -17.11 -2.27 -1.08
C PRO A 100 -17.16 -1.97 0.41
N TYR A 101 -16.04 -1.49 0.94
CA TYR A 101 -15.84 -1.35 2.37
C TYR A 101 -15.46 0.09 2.73
N PRO A 102 -15.99 0.65 3.83
CA PRO A 102 -17.03 0.07 4.69
C PRO A 102 -18.42 -0.04 4.05
N SER A 103 -18.66 0.71 2.98
CA SER A 103 -19.91 0.72 2.23
C SER A 103 -19.71 1.30 0.83
N TRP A 104 -20.74 1.20 0.00
CA TRP A 104 -20.81 1.95 -1.26
C TRP A 104 -20.73 3.47 -1.06
N SER A 105 -21.41 4.01 -0.03
CA SER A 105 -21.38 5.46 0.26
C SER A 105 -19.99 5.95 0.65
N MET A 106 -19.25 5.18 1.45
CA MET A 106 -17.86 5.50 1.79
C MET A 106 -16.90 5.38 0.60
N ASN A 107 -17.35 4.80 -0.51
CA ASN A 107 -16.63 4.76 -1.78
C ASN A 107 -17.15 5.79 -2.78
N MET A 108 -17.99 6.76 -2.39
CA MET A 108 -18.50 7.75 -3.33
C MET A 108 -17.38 8.70 -3.81
N GLN A 109 -17.08 8.66 -5.11
CA GLN A 109 -16.12 9.59 -5.70
C GLN A 109 -16.68 11.02 -5.66
N GLY A 110 -15.81 11.96 -5.31
CA GLY A 110 -16.07 13.39 -5.25
C GLY A 110 -16.69 13.90 -3.95
N ASP A 111 -17.08 13.04 -3.02
CA ASP A 111 -17.41 13.44 -1.65
C ASP A 111 -16.14 13.34 -0.78
N CYS A 112 -15.60 14.47 -0.32
CA CYS A 112 -14.35 14.46 0.43
C CYS A 112 -14.46 13.82 1.83
N ASN A 113 -15.67 13.56 2.32
CA ASN A 113 -15.91 12.74 3.52
C ASN A 113 -15.79 11.23 3.22
N ALA A 114 -15.88 10.83 1.96
CA ALA A 114 -15.70 9.47 1.47
C ALA A 114 -14.29 9.23 0.90
N LEU A 115 -13.97 7.97 0.61
CA LEU A 115 -12.70 7.52 0.06
C LEU A 115 -12.58 7.87 -1.42
N GLN A 116 -11.49 8.55 -1.78
CA GLN A 116 -11.24 9.00 -3.13
C GLN A 116 -10.29 8.08 -3.87
N ASN A 117 -9.09 7.86 -3.34
CA ASN A 117 -8.09 7.00 -3.95
C ASN A 117 -7.19 6.38 -2.88
N VAL A 118 -7.53 5.16 -2.47
CA VAL A 118 -6.79 4.41 -1.47
C VAL A 118 -5.74 3.55 -2.15
N GLN A 119 -4.46 3.87 -1.93
CA GLN A 119 -3.37 3.09 -2.50
C GLN A 119 -3.07 1.85 -1.64
N ASN A 120 -3.02 2.00 -0.32
CA ASN A 120 -2.72 0.92 0.60
C ASN A 120 -3.34 1.16 1.99
N ILE A 121 -3.30 0.13 2.82
CA ILE A 121 -3.87 0.10 4.17
C ILE A 121 -2.96 -0.70 5.10
N GLU A 122 -3.06 -0.45 6.40
CA GLU A 122 -2.49 -1.29 7.45
C GLU A 122 -3.56 -1.56 8.51
N ILE A 123 -3.55 -2.75 9.11
CA ILE A 123 -4.51 -3.11 10.16
C ILE A 123 -3.74 -3.48 11.41
N ASP A 124 -4.05 -2.80 12.51
CA ASP A 124 -3.46 -3.14 13.79
C ASP A 124 -4.10 -4.40 14.42
N PRO A 125 -3.42 -5.06 15.38
CA PRO A 125 -3.97 -6.25 16.03
C PRO A 125 -5.28 -6.03 16.78
N ARG A 126 -5.67 -4.77 17.04
CA ARG A 126 -6.91 -4.39 17.73
C ARG A 126 -8.08 -4.17 16.77
N GLY A 127 -7.87 -4.27 15.46
CA GLY A 127 -8.90 -4.10 14.43
C GLY A 127 -9.12 -2.65 14.01
N TYR A 128 -8.13 -1.78 14.20
CA TYR A 128 -8.13 -0.45 13.59
C TYR A 128 -7.46 -0.50 12.23
N LEU A 129 -8.24 -0.17 11.20
CA LEU A 129 -7.83 -0.05 9.82
C LEU A 129 -7.34 1.38 9.55
N TRP A 130 -6.07 1.52 9.22
CA TRP A 130 -5.43 2.77 8.85
C TRP A 130 -5.40 2.89 7.33
N ILE A 131 -6.06 3.93 6.81
CA ILE A 131 -6.34 4.13 5.39
C ILE A 131 -5.66 5.41 4.92
N ILE A 132 -4.73 5.29 3.99
CA ILE A 132 -4.16 6.44 3.28
C ILE A 132 -4.96 6.70 2.00
N ASP A 133 -5.59 7.87 1.94
CA ASP A 133 -6.34 8.33 0.78
C ASP A 133 -5.61 9.52 0.15
N GLY A 134 -5.15 9.36 -1.09
CA GLY A 134 -4.41 10.39 -1.81
C GLY A 134 -5.28 11.54 -2.33
N GLY A 135 -6.61 11.43 -2.29
CA GLY A 135 -7.55 12.49 -2.72
C GLY A 135 -7.69 12.70 -4.23
N ARG A 136 -6.62 12.42 -5.00
CA ARG A 136 -6.55 12.52 -6.46
C ARG A 136 -6.95 11.21 -7.13
N VAL A 137 -7.79 11.29 -8.15
CA VAL A 137 -8.28 10.13 -8.92
C VAL A 137 -7.92 10.27 -10.39
N GLU A 138 -8.00 9.16 -11.12
CA GLU A 138 -7.57 9.05 -12.52
C GLU A 138 -6.09 9.42 -12.69
N THR A 139 -5.24 8.94 -11.78
CA THR A 139 -3.82 9.35 -11.71
C THR A 139 -2.98 8.97 -12.91
N LEU A 140 -3.44 8.06 -13.78
CA LEU A 140 -2.80 7.75 -15.05
C LEU A 140 -3.34 8.55 -16.24
N ASN A 141 -4.40 9.34 -16.05
CA ASN A 141 -4.92 10.21 -17.09
C ASN A 141 -4.05 11.48 -17.20
N PRO A 142 -3.91 12.06 -18.41
CA PRO A 142 -3.11 13.29 -18.60
C PRO A 142 -3.59 14.48 -17.77
N LYS A 143 -4.86 14.45 -17.33
CA LYS A 143 -5.47 15.43 -16.45
C LYS A 143 -6.17 14.67 -15.31
N PRO A 144 -5.46 14.34 -14.22
CA PRO A 144 -6.09 13.70 -13.07
C PRO A 144 -7.14 14.63 -12.46
N ILE A 145 -8.15 14.06 -11.82
CA ILE A 145 -9.19 14.82 -11.11
C ILE A 145 -8.71 15.07 -9.68
N ILE A 146 -8.58 16.35 -9.33
CA ILE A 146 -8.10 16.80 -8.02
C ILE A 146 -9.24 17.56 -7.34
N LYS A 147 -9.93 16.89 -6.40
CA LYS A 147 -11.08 17.49 -5.69
C LYS A 147 -10.91 17.51 -4.17
N CYS A 148 -10.23 16.51 -3.61
CA CYS A 148 -10.14 16.33 -2.17
C CYS A 148 -8.68 16.31 -1.71
N PRO A 149 -8.39 16.79 -0.49
CA PRO A 149 -7.04 16.75 0.06
C PRO A 149 -6.63 15.33 0.44
N PRO A 150 -5.31 15.04 0.46
CA PRO A 150 -4.81 13.78 0.99
C PRO A 150 -5.14 13.68 2.48
N LYS A 151 -5.59 12.49 2.90
CA LYS A 151 -6.02 12.25 4.27
C LYS A 151 -5.64 10.86 4.77
N LEU A 152 -5.49 10.75 6.08
CA LEU A 152 -5.40 9.50 6.82
C LEU A 152 -6.71 9.27 7.56
N ILE A 153 -7.30 8.08 7.43
CA ILE A 153 -8.49 7.67 8.18
C ILE A 153 -8.14 6.49 9.06
N ILE A 154 -8.54 6.55 10.33
CA ILE A 154 -8.47 5.43 11.28
C ILE A 154 -9.90 4.92 11.49
N TYR A 155 -10.16 3.70 11.05
CA TYR A 155 -11.47 3.09 11.05
C TYR A 155 -11.51 1.88 11.98
N ASN A 156 -12.44 1.86 12.94
CA ASN A 156 -12.63 0.70 13.80
C ASN A 156 -13.50 -0.34 13.07
N ILE A 157 -12.89 -1.47 12.69
CA ILE A 157 -13.56 -2.55 11.96
C ILE A 157 -14.69 -3.15 12.79
N MET A 158 -14.47 -3.36 14.09
CA MET A 158 -15.39 -4.08 14.98
C MET A 158 -16.68 -3.31 15.22
N ASN A 159 -16.58 -1.98 15.36
CA ASN A 159 -17.72 -1.11 15.63
C ASN A 159 -18.27 -0.44 14.36
N ASN A 160 -17.59 -0.61 13.23
CA ASN A 160 -17.94 0.00 11.94
C ASN A 160 -18.04 1.54 12.02
N ILE A 161 -17.08 2.18 12.69
CA ILE A 161 -17.05 3.64 12.92
C ILE A 161 -15.68 4.22 12.53
N ALA A 162 -15.71 5.37 11.83
CA ALA A 162 -14.51 6.18 11.61
C ALA A 162 -14.16 6.95 12.89
N MET A 163 -12.99 6.68 13.45
CA MET A 163 -12.54 7.27 14.72
C MET A 163 -11.80 8.58 14.50
N THR A 164 -11.05 8.68 13.41
CA THR A 164 -10.23 9.85 13.12
C THR A 164 -10.10 10.02 11.61
N THR A 165 -10.28 11.25 11.15
CA THR A 165 -9.94 11.68 9.79
C THR A 165 -8.97 12.84 9.92
N TYR A 166 -7.71 12.61 9.54
CA TYR A 166 -6.66 13.61 9.57
C TYR A 166 -6.34 14.05 8.14
N THR A 167 -6.62 15.31 7.82
CA THR A 167 -6.21 15.92 6.56
C THR A 167 -4.76 16.39 6.69
N PHE A 168 -3.89 15.93 5.79
CA PHE A 168 -2.50 16.35 5.82
C PHE A 168 -2.35 17.83 5.42
N PRO A 169 -1.50 18.61 6.12
CA PRO A 169 -1.10 19.93 5.67
C PRO A 169 -0.41 19.86 4.29
N ASP A 170 -0.55 20.90 3.46
CA ASP A 170 -0.03 20.91 2.08
C ASP A 170 1.50 20.78 2.04
N GLU A 171 2.21 21.31 3.04
CA GLU A 171 3.66 21.18 3.21
C GLU A 171 4.13 19.76 3.56
N VAL A 172 3.22 18.92 4.08
CA VAL A 172 3.48 17.51 4.39
C VAL A 172 3.05 16.64 3.21
N ALA A 173 1.81 16.80 2.73
CA ALA A 173 1.31 16.11 1.55
C ALA A 173 0.54 17.11 0.68
N SER A 174 1.15 17.53 -0.42
CA SER A 174 0.55 18.54 -1.29
C SER A 174 -0.75 18.06 -1.91
N PHE A 175 -1.78 18.91 -1.87
CA PHE A 175 -3.11 18.71 -2.45
C PHE A 175 -3.05 18.32 -3.93
N ASN A 176 -2.12 18.91 -4.69
CA ASN A 176 -1.98 18.70 -6.14
C ASN A 176 -0.63 18.10 -6.52
N GLY A 177 0.00 17.34 -5.63
CA GLY A 177 1.33 16.82 -5.93
C GLY A 177 1.76 15.62 -5.13
N SER A 178 1.17 15.37 -3.96
CA SER A 178 1.48 14.15 -3.19
C SER A 178 0.94 12.90 -3.87
N TYR A 179 1.56 11.77 -3.53
CA TYR A 179 1.10 10.44 -3.89
C TYR A 179 1.42 9.48 -2.74
N LEU A 180 0.48 9.35 -1.80
CA LEU A 180 0.60 8.45 -0.66
C LEU A 180 0.58 7.00 -1.15
N TYR A 181 1.64 6.24 -0.85
CA TYR A 181 1.85 4.93 -1.47
C TYR A 181 1.65 3.74 -0.53
N ASP A 182 2.42 3.66 0.55
CA ASP A 182 2.38 2.56 1.51
C ASP A 182 2.62 3.09 2.93
N LEU A 183 2.28 2.29 3.95
CA LEU A 183 2.40 2.68 5.35
C LEU A 183 2.75 1.51 6.27
N VAL A 184 3.40 1.83 7.38
CA VAL A 184 3.60 0.94 8.53
C VAL A 184 3.27 1.66 9.83
N LEU A 185 2.89 0.90 10.86
CA LEU A 185 2.44 1.44 12.15
C LEU A 185 3.46 1.18 13.26
N ASP A 186 3.68 2.19 14.10
CA ASP A 186 4.50 2.07 15.30
C ASP A 186 3.72 2.51 16.53
N PHE A 187 3.26 1.56 17.34
CA PHE A 187 2.54 1.86 18.59
C PHE A 187 3.47 2.19 19.76
N SER A 188 4.77 2.39 19.50
CA SER A 188 5.69 2.96 20.49
C SER A 188 5.35 4.44 20.72
N ASP A 189 5.57 4.94 21.93
CA ASP A 189 5.45 6.37 22.31
C ASP A 189 4.09 7.06 22.00
N GLY A 190 2.99 6.31 21.94
CA GLY A 190 1.65 6.85 21.70
C GLY A 190 1.15 6.78 20.26
N GLY A 191 1.81 6.02 19.41
CA GLY A 191 1.31 5.68 18.07
C GLY A 191 1.80 6.61 16.97
N TYR A 192 2.41 6.02 15.94
CA TYR A 192 2.87 6.68 14.73
C TYR A 192 2.47 5.88 13.50
N ALA A 193 2.30 6.58 12.38
CA ALA A 193 2.29 5.99 11.05
C ALA A 193 3.45 6.58 10.24
N TYR A 194 4.22 5.71 9.58
CA TYR A 194 5.23 6.10 8.61
C TYR A 194 4.71 5.79 7.22
N ILE A 195 4.59 6.81 6.37
CA ILE A 195 3.89 6.76 5.08
C ILE A 195 4.85 7.22 3.99
N THR A 196 5.03 6.41 2.95
CA THR A 196 5.85 6.80 1.80
C THR A 196 5.04 7.70 0.86
N ASP A 197 5.55 8.88 0.54
CA ASP A 197 5.05 9.71 -0.56
C ASP A 197 5.95 9.50 -1.78
N ASN A 198 5.44 8.81 -2.80
CA ASN A 198 6.20 8.47 -3.99
C ASN A 198 6.14 9.54 -5.10
N SER A 199 5.58 10.72 -4.79
CA SER A 199 5.37 11.80 -5.75
C SER A 199 6.63 12.20 -6.52
N GLY A 200 6.45 12.66 -7.76
CA GLY A 200 7.57 13.11 -8.60
C GLY A 200 8.29 14.34 -8.03
N LYS A 201 7.52 15.30 -7.52
CA LYS A 201 8.03 16.61 -7.07
C LYS A 201 8.69 16.53 -5.69
N ASP A 202 8.00 15.97 -4.71
CA ASP A 202 8.37 16.03 -3.30
C ASP A 202 8.32 14.65 -2.60
N PRO A 203 9.07 13.66 -3.12
CA PRO A 203 9.09 12.34 -2.52
C PRO A 203 9.72 12.40 -1.12
N GLY A 204 9.18 11.61 -0.21
CA GLY A 204 9.64 11.61 1.17
C GLY A 204 8.94 10.57 2.03
N LEU A 205 9.30 10.58 3.31
CA LEU A 205 8.63 9.79 4.32
C LEU A 205 7.83 10.70 5.25
N ILE A 206 6.52 10.61 5.16
CA ILE A 206 5.59 11.31 6.05
C ILE A 206 5.53 10.55 7.37
N VAL A 207 5.58 11.29 8.47
CA VAL A 207 5.38 10.80 9.83
C VAL A 207 4.11 11.44 10.35
N TYR A 208 3.18 10.61 10.81
CA TYR A 208 2.00 11.05 11.55
C TYR A 208 2.11 10.56 12.99
N SER A 209 1.92 11.45 13.96
CA SER A 209 1.84 11.15 15.39
C SER A 209 0.38 11.13 15.81
N LEU A 210 -0.09 9.99 16.29
CA LEU A 210 -1.46 9.83 16.81
C LEU A 210 -1.65 10.64 18.09
N LYS A 211 -0.69 10.53 19.02
CA LYS A 211 -0.72 11.23 20.31
C LYS A 211 -0.79 12.74 20.17
N GLU A 212 -0.02 13.31 19.23
CA GLU A 212 0.02 14.75 19.00
C GLU A 212 -1.01 15.22 17.96
N ASN A 213 -1.62 14.28 17.23
CA ASN A 213 -2.44 14.54 16.05
C ASN A 213 -1.77 15.52 15.07
N ASN A 214 -0.50 15.27 14.79
CA ASN A 214 0.35 16.14 13.98
C ASN A 214 1.16 15.32 12.97
N SER A 215 1.61 15.95 11.90
CA SER A 215 2.44 15.31 10.89
C SER A 215 3.58 16.19 10.39
N TRP A 216 4.62 15.54 9.89
CA TRP A 216 5.75 16.17 9.22
C TRP A 216 6.29 15.24 8.14
N LYS A 217 7.13 15.74 7.25
CA LYS A 217 7.77 14.95 6.19
C LYS A 217 9.28 15.02 6.30
N ILE A 218 9.92 13.86 6.29
CA ILE A 218 11.37 13.69 6.17
C ILE A 218 11.72 13.54 4.69
N ARG A 219 12.66 14.35 4.22
CA ARG A 219 13.11 14.35 2.82
C ARG A 219 14.57 13.98 2.76
N HIS A 220 14.95 13.06 1.90
CA HIS A 220 16.36 12.73 1.69
C HIS A 220 16.57 12.28 0.24
N GLY A 221 16.97 13.21 -0.63
CA GLY A 221 17.13 12.99 -2.06
C GLY A 221 17.92 11.72 -2.41
N PRO A 222 19.10 11.47 -1.82
CA PRO A 222 19.94 10.33 -2.17
C PRO A 222 19.32 8.94 -1.90
N SER A 223 18.38 8.82 -0.95
CA SER A 223 17.76 7.52 -0.62
C SER A 223 16.29 7.40 -1.02
N MET A 224 15.61 8.53 -1.29
CA MET A 224 14.16 8.55 -1.53
C MET A 224 13.80 8.85 -2.99
N ARG A 225 14.75 9.31 -3.81
CA ARG A 225 14.54 9.50 -5.26
C ARG A 225 14.96 8.25 -6.04
N ALA A 226 14.33 8.06 -7.20
CA ALA A 226 14.73 7.03 -8.16
C ALA A 226 16.21 7.17 -8.56
N ASP A 227 16.90 6.04 -8.68
CA ASP A 227 18.25 5.98 -9.24
C ASP A 227 18.14 5.98 -10.77
N PRO A 228 18.69 6.99 -11.48
CA PRO A 228 18.65 7.05 -12.94
C PRO A 228 19.23 5.80 -13.63
N ASN A 229 20.20 5.13 -13.01
CA ASN A 229 20.84 3.93 -13.56
C ASN A 229 20.00 2.66 -13.38
N ALA A 230 18.97 2.71 -12.53
CA ALA A 230 18.06 1.60 -12.24
C ALA A 230 16.60 1.95 -12.57
N ALA A 231 16.35 3.07 -13.23
CA ALA A 231 15.00 3.51 -13.62
C ALA A 231 14.39 2.74 -14.79
N GLN A 232 15.24 2.06 -15.57
CA GLN A 232 14.81 1.16 -16.63
C GLN A 232 15.06 -0.29 -16.21
N PHE A 233 14.00 -1.09 -16.22
CA PHE A 233 14.07 -2.53 -15.93
C PHE A 233 12.94 -3.24 -16.65
N ARG A 234 12.99 -4.57 -16.68
CA ARG A 234 12.02 -5.38 -17.44
C ARG A 234 11.28 -6.33 -16.51
N VAL A 235 9.96 -6.37 -16.61
CA VAL A 235 9.09 -7.35 -15.96
C VAL A 235 8.45 -8.18 -17.05
N ASN A 236 8.89 -9.44 -17.16
CA ASN A 236 8.56 -10.34 -18.27
C ASN A 236 8.84 -9.70 -19.64
N GLU A 237 7.82 -9.36 -20.43
CA GLU A 237 7.93 -8.73 -21.75
C GLU A 237 7.82 -7.20 -21.72
N VAL A 238 7.46 -6.61 -20.58
CA VAL A 238 7.22 -5.17 -20.46
C VAL A 238 8.47 -4.47 -19.92
N THR A 239 8.99 -3.51 -20.67
CA THR A 239 10.02 -2.59 -20.19
C THR A 239 9.36 -1.48 -19.39
N ILE A 240 9.70 -1.41 -18.10
CA ILE A 240 9.37 -0.28 -17.23
C ILE A 240 10.44 0.77 -17.44
N SER A 241 10.00 2.02 -17.62
CA SER A 241 10.89 3.15 -17.86
C SER A 241 10.29 4.38 -17.21
N ALA A 242 10.26 4.39 -15.88
CA ALA A 242 9.77 5.52 -15.11
C ALA A 242 10.56 5.70 -13.82
N PRO A 243 10.86 6.95 -13.42
CA PRO A 243 11.61 7.23 -12.20
C PRO A 243 10.66 7.19 -10.98
N ILE A 244 10.28 5.99 -10.55
CA ILE A 244 9.39 5.81 -9.40
C ILE A 244 10.23 5.90 -8.13
N ASN A 245 9.92 6.90 -7.30
CA ASN A 245 10.63 7.26 -6.07
C ASN A 245 10.33 6.25 -4.93
N ILE A 246 10.59 6.64 -3.68
CA ILE A 246 10.31 5.86 -2.46
C ILE A 246 8.94 5.18 -2.53
N ALA A 247 8.89 3.86 -2.35
CA ALA A 247 7.66 3.08 -2.49
C ALA A 247 7.54 2.03 -1.38
N GLY A 248 8.36 0.98 -1.41
CA GLY A 248 8.28 -0.08 -0.40
C GLY A 248 8.74 0.40 0.97
N ILE A 249 8.01 -0.01 2.00
CA ILE A 249 8.34 0.26 3.40
C ILE A 249 8.06 -0.96 4.29
N ALA A 250 8.89 -1.17 5.29
CA ALA A 250 8.71 -2.19 6.32
C ALA A 250 9.28 -1.69 7.65
N LEU A 251 8.72 -2.17 8.76
CA LEU A 251 9.14 -1.77 10.09
C LEU A 251 9.69 -2.97 10.85
N GLY A 252 10.90 -2.87 11.40
CA GLY A 252 11.46 -3.88 12.29
C GLY A 252 10.54 -4.16 13.48
N PRO A 253 10.47 -5.39 14.02
CA PRO A 253 9.61 -5.68 15.16
C PRO A 253 10.13 -5.03 16.44
N LYS A 254 9.20 -4.68 17.34
CA LYS A 254 9.50 -4.10 18.66
C LYS A 254 10.26 -5.07 19.57
N VAL A 255 9.84 -6.33 19.55
CA VAL A 255 10.45 -7.42 20.34
C VAL A 255 11.28 -8.30 19.43
N GLN A 256 12.56 -8.46 19.75
CA GLN A 256 13.48 -9.34 19.06
C GLN A 256 13.97 -10.41 20.05
N ALA A 257 13.60 -11.65 19.81
CA ALA A 257 14.12 -12.80 20.54
C ALA A 257 15.28 -13.44 19.76
N SER A 258 16.39 -13.71 20.46
CA SER A 258 17.48 -14.57 19.98
C SER A 258 17.87 -15.53 21.10
N ASP A 259 17.61 -16.82 20.92
CA ASP A 259 17.91 -18.04 21.69
C ASP A 259 18.02 -17.99 23.23
N ASP A 260 18.58 -16.94 23.85
CA ASP A 260 18.63 -16.70 25.31
C ASP A 260 18.41 -15.23 25.74
N LYS A 261 18.10 -14.31 24.81
CA LYS A 261 17.92 -12.87 25.10
C LYS A 261 16.69 -12.32 24.36
N VAL A 262 15.85 -11.60 25.10
CA VAL A 262 14.75 -10.80 24.55
C VAL A 262 15.20 -9.34 24.59
N LYS A 263 15.33 -8.71 23.42
CA LYS A 263 15.51 -7.27 23.29
C LYS A 263 14.15 -6.65 22.99
N ILE A 264 13.70 -5.76 23.86
CA ILE A 264 12.55 -4.88 23.60
C ILE A 264 13.13 -3.51 23.26
N SER A 265 12.73 -2.94 22.12
CA SER A 265 13.24 -1.66 21.65
C SER A 265 12.08 -0.79 21.18
N GLU A 266 11.87 0.33 21.87
CA GLU A 266 10.94 1.38 21.39
C GLU A 266 11.51 2.12 20.18
N ASP A 267 12.83 2.08 20.03
CA ASP A 267 13.55 2.53 18.83
C ASP A 267 13.67 1.37 17.85
N ARG A 268 13.03 1.51 16.70
CA ARG A 268 12.92 0.49 15.67
C ARG A 268 13.57 0.99 14.37
N GLU A 269 13.78 0.08 13.42
CA GLU A 269 14.33 0.43 12.11
C GLU A 269 13.22 0.41 11.06
N VAL A 270 13.07 1.51 10.33
CA VAL A 270 12.22 1.58 9.13
C VAL A 270 13.08 1.28 7.92
N TYR A 271 12.73 0.24 7.19
CA TYR A 271 13.37 -0.18 5.94
C TYR A 271 12.55 0.34 4.77
N TYR A 272 13.20 0.89 3.76
CA TYR A 272 12.51 1.38 2.57
C TYR A 272 13.39 1.35 1.33
N ALA A 273 12.75 1.44 0.17
CA ALA A 273 13.45 1.57 -1.10
C ALA A 273 12.62 2.40 -2.10
N PRO A 274 13.27 3.25 -2.92
CA PRO A 274 12.70 3.68 -4.19
C PRO A 274 12.43 2.47 -5.08
N LEU A 275 11.29 2.45 -5.76
CA LEU A 275 10.97 1.35 -6.67
C LEU A 275 12.01 1.27 -7.78
N SER A 276 12.32 2.41 -8.39
CA SER A 276 13.34 2.53 -9.43
C SER A 276 14.75 2.65 -8.82
N SER A 277 15.12 1.71 -7.97
CA SER A 277 16.44 1.57 -7.36
C SER A 277 16.76 0.13 -6.97
N LEU A 278 18.03 -0.25 -7.07
CA LEU A 278 18.51 -1.51 -6.51
C LEU A 278 18.85 -1.40 -5.03
N ARG A 279 18.99 -0.20 -4.45
CA ARG A 279 19.41 -0.02 -3.06
C ARG A 279 18.29 -0.24 -2.05
N LEU A 280 18.62 -0.78 -0.88
CA LEU A 280 17.75 -0.84 0.29
C LEU A 280 18.33 0.07 1.36
N PHE A 281 17.49 0.91 1.96
CA PHE A 281 17.89 1.85 2.99
C PHE A 281 17.18 1.55 4.31
N SER A 282 17.74 2.01 5.42
CA SER A 282 17.02 2.12 6.68
C SER A 282 17.25 3.46 7.38
N LEU A 283 16.28 3.82 8.21
CA LEU A 283 16.36 4.94 9.13
C LEU A 283 15.72 4.56 10.47
N ASN A 284 16.38 4.93 11.56
CA ASN A 284 15.89 4.65 12.90
C ASN A 284 14.67 5.52 13.24
N THR A 285 13.69 4.96 13.96
CA THR A 285 12.49 5.68 14.37
C THR A 285 12.80 6.87 15.28
N THR A 286 13.90 6.89 16.04
CA THR A 286 14.28 8.08 16.84
C THR A 286 14.46 9.31 15.95
N VAL A 287 15.05 9.14 14.74
CA VAL A 287 15.19 10.22 13.76
C VAL A 287 13.82 10.64 13.23
N LEU A 288 12.96 9.66 12.90
CA LEU A 288 11.64 9.92 12.35
C LEU A 288 10.71 10.62 13.34
N LYS A 289 10.76 10.22 14.61
CA LYS A 289 9.95 10.77 15.71
C LYS A 289 10.38 12.19 16.09
N ASP A 290 11.63 12.59 15.84
CA ASP A 290 12.08 13.97 16.05
C ASP A 290 11.61 14.89 14.90
N VAL A 291 10.64 15.75 15.18
CA VAL A 291 10.11 16.75 14.24
C VAL A 291 11.23 17.62 13.65
N LYS A 292 12.33 17.87 14.38
CA LYS A 292 13.45 18.67 13.87
C LYS A 292 14.14 18.01 12.68
N SER A 293 14.05 16.69 12.54
CA SER A 293 14.57 15.94 11.38
C SER A 293 13.85 16.31 10.09
N SER A 294 12.65 16.91 10.13
CA SER A 294 11.98 17.48 8.96
C SER A 294 12.71 18.70 8.37
N ASN A 295 13.69 19.24 9.10
CA ASN A 295 14.57 20.33 8.69
C ASN A 295 13.81 21.54 8.07
N ASN A 296 12.67 21.90 8.67
CA ASN A 296 11.80 22.98 8.21
C ASN A 296 11.43 22.86 6.72
N GLY A 297 11.19 21.63 6.25
CA GLY A 297 10.85 21.35 4.87
C GLY A 297 12.03 21.08 3.94
N ASN A 298 13.28 21.25 4.39
CA ASN A 298 14.47 20.95 3.60
C ASN A 298 14.88 19.48 3.72
N GLU A 299 15.93 19.09 3.00
CA GLU A 299 16.50 17.74 3.12
C GLU A 299 17.07 17.50 4.52
N TYR A 300 16.81 16.32 5.07
CA TYR A 300 17.44 15.79 6.26
C TYR A 300 18.96 15.68 6.05
N GLN A 301 19.73 16.15 7.03
CA GLN A 301 21.20 16.25 6.93
C GLN A 301 21.95 15.15 7.69
N GLY A 302 21.23 14.27 8.39
CA GLY A 302 21.85 13.16 9.10
C GLY A 302 22.09 11.95 8.19
N ALA A 303 22.65 10.90 8.78
CA ALA A 303 22.98 9.69 8.03
C ALA A 303 21.76 8.80 7.82
N VAL A 304 21.53 8.42 6.56
CA VAL A 304 20.67 7.29 6.20
C VAL A 304 21.54 6.06 6.02
N MET A 305 21.13 4.92 6.58
CA MET A 305 21.87 3.68 6.44
C MET A 305 21.57 3.05 5.08
N ASP A 306 22.62 2.88 4.26
CA ASP A 306 22.54 2.13 3.01
C ASP A 306 22.95 0.69 3.25
N LEU A 307 21.97 -0.23 3.14
CA LEU A 307 22.16 -1.64 3.44
C LEU A 307 22.82 -2.40 2.28
N GLY A 308 22.78 -1.85 1.07
CA GLY A 308 23.30 -2.47 -0.14
C GLY A 308 22.24 -2.73 -1.20
N GLU A 309 22.58 -3.62 -2.13
CA GLU A 309 21.84 -3.86 -3.37
C GLU A 309 20.97 -5.11 -3.30
N LYS A 310 19.76 -4.95 -3.80
CA LYS A 310 18.83 -6.01 -4.17
C LYS A 310 19.18 -6.49 -5.59
N PRO A 311 18.93 -7.76 -5.92
CA PRO A 311 19.08 -8.28 -7.29
C PRO A 311 18.15 -7.61 -8.34
N SER A 312 17.13 -6.88 -7.90
CA SER A 312 16.13 -6.23 -8.76
C SER A 312 15.38 -5.16 -7.97
N GLN A 313 14.69 -4.26 -8.70
CA GLN A 313 13.68 -3.34 -8.20
C GLN A 313 12.60 -4.07 -7.39
N SER A 314 12.15 -3.44 -6.32
CA SER A 314 11.13 -3.97 -5.40
C SER A 314 10.04 -2.94 -5.14
N VAL A 315 8.88 -3.43 -4.72
CA VAL A 315 7.72 -2.60 -4.34
C VAL A 315 7.21 -3.06 -3.00
N GLY A 316 6.42 -4.14 -2.98
CA GLY A 316 5.88 -4.66 -1.73
C GLY A 316 7.01 -5.10 -0.80
N MET A 317 6.91 -4.70 0.46
CA MET A 317 7.81 -5.09 1.55
C MET A 317 6.99 -5.35 2.81
N ILE A 318 7.43 -6.30 3.63
CA ILE A 318 6.86 -6.52 4.96
C ILE A 318 7.89 -7.17 5.87
N MET A 319 7.77 -6.96 7.17
CA MET A 319 8.60 -7.59 8.19
C MET A 319 7.75 -8.54 9.04
N ASP A 320 8.32 -9.69 9.43
CA ASP A 320 7.71 -10.55 10.44
C ASP A 320 8.18 -10.23 11.87
N ASN A 321 7.49 -10.78 12.86
CA ASN A 321 7.86 -10.68 14.28
C ASN A 321 9.19 -11.37 14.65
N LYS A 322 9.82 -12.11 13.73
CA LYS A 322 11.12 -12.77 13.91
C LYS A 322 12.28 -11.95 13.30
N ALA A 323 11.98 -10.75 12.81
CA ALA A 323 12.91 -9.83 12.14
C ALA A 323 13.40 -10.33 10.77
N ASN A 324 12.54 -11.03 10.02
CA ASN A 324 12.78 -11.31 8.61
C ASN A 324 12.01 -10.33 7.72
N LEU A 325 12.74 -9.68 6.82
CA LEU A 325 12.19 -8.84 5.77
C LEU A 325 11.82 -9.69 4.56
N TYR A 326 10.59 -9.56 4.08
CA TYR A 326 10.09 -10.15 2.85
C TYR A 326 9.81 -9.05 1.83
N TYR A 327 10.20 -9.27 0.58
CA TYR A 327 10.05 -8.27 -0.47
C TYR A 327 9.99 -8.90 -1.86
N GLY A 328 9.29 -8.23 -2.77
CA GLY A 328 9.22 -8.63 -4.18
C GLY A 328 10.47 -8.23 -4.96
N LEU A 329 10.85 -9.03 -5.95
CA LEU A 329 11.90 -8.73 -6.93
C LEU A 329 11.27 -8.77 -8.33
N LEU A 330 10.93 -7.60 -8.86
CA LEU A 330 10.11 -7.47 -10.07
C LEU A 330 10.78 -8.04 -11.33
N GLY A 331 12.04 -7.69 -11.58
CA GLY A 331 12.80 -8.11 -12.74
C GLY A 331 13.22 -9.58 -12.75
N THR A 332 13.09 -10.28 -11.62
CA THR A 332 13.37 -11.71 -11.51
C THR A 332 12.14 -12.56 -11.20
N ASN A 333 10.96 -11.94 -11.08
CA ASN A 333 9.69 -12.58 -10.69
C ASN A 333 9.80 -13.43 -9.43
N ALA A 334 10.34 -12.84 -8.36
CA ALA A 334 10.64 -13.58 -7.13
C ALA A 334 10.12 -12.87 -5.89
N VAL A 335 9.94 -13.65 -4.82
CA VAL A 335 9.84 -13.15 -3.44
C VAL A 335 11.14 -13.52 -2.74
N ALA A 336 11.78 -12.53 -2.13
CA ALA A 336 13.00 -12.69 -1.35
C ALA A 336 12.73 -12.51 0.15
N LYS A 337 13.60 -13.13 0.95
CA LYS A 337 13.66 -13.05 2.40
C LYS A 337 15.07 -12.62 2.82
N TRP A 338 15.16 -11.77 3.84
CA TRP A 338 16.42 -11.44 4.51
C TRP A 338 16.21 -11.41 6.03
N ASP A 339 17.07 -12.09 6.78
CA ASP A 339 17.13 -11.99 8.25
C ASP A 339 17.96 -10.75 8.63
N THR A 340 17.33 -9.76 9.26
CA THR A 340 17.97 -8.46 9.55
C THR A 340 19.09 -8.56 10.60
N LYS A 341 19.23 -9.72 11.27
CA LYS A 341 20.34 -10.02 12.18
C LYS A 341 21.65 -10.31 11.43
N MET A 342 21.57 -10.53 10.12
CA MET A 342 22.71 -10.76 9.23
C MET A 342 22.98 -9.53 8.37
N THR A 343 24.21 -9.39 7.86
CA THR A 343 24.50 -8.35 6.85
C THR A 343 23.63 -8.53 5.62
N PHE A 344 23.08 -7.45 5.06
CA PHE A 344 22.20 -7.55 3.90
C PHE A 344 22.89 -8.18 2.68
N GLN A 345 24.07 -7.68 2.33
CA GLN A 345 24.83 -8.23 1.22
C GLN A 345 25.26 -9.68 1.50
N GLY A 346 24.95 -10.59 0.57
CA GLY A 346 25.26 -12.01 0.65
C GLY A 346 24.26 -12.89 1.44
N ASN A 347 23.33 -12.31 2.20
CA ASN A 347 22.37 -13.09 3.02
C ASN A 347 20.90 -12.97 2.60
N GLN A 348 20.62 -12.27 1.50
CA GLN A 348 19.31 -12.28 0.86
C GLN A 348 19.06 -13.64 0.19
N ARG A 349 17.85 -14.18 0.34
CA ARG A 349 17.50 -15.48 -0.27
C ARG A 349 16.17 -15.40 -1.02
N PRO A 350 16.10 -15.77 -2.30
CA PRO A 350 14.82 -15.99 -2.96
C PRO A 350 14.12 -17.19 -2.31
N ILE A 351 12.87 -17.01 -1.89
CA ILE A 351 12.04 -18.06 -1.28
C ILE A 351 10.96 -18.57 -2.24
N ALA A 352 10.67 -17.82 -3.30
CA ALA A 352 9.83 -18.24 -4.41
C ALA A 352 10.26 -17.51 -5.68
N ARG A 353 10.12 -18.17 -6.83
CA ARG A 353 10.37 -17.56 -8.14
C ARG A 353 9.48 -18.22 -9.18
N ASP A 354 8.68 -17.41 -9.87
CA ASP A 354 7.80 -17.89 -10.93
C ASP A 354 7.37 -16.74 -11.86
N PRO A 355 7.74 -16.77 -13.15
CA PRO A 355 7.41 -15.70 -14.09
C PRO A 355 5.91 -15.61 -14.45
N GLU A 356 5.13 -16.66 -14.23
CA GLU A 356 3.70 -16.66 -14.48
C GLU A 356 2.94 -16.12 -13.26
N TYR A 357 3.33 -16.56 -12.06
CA TYR A 357 2.60 -16.32 -10.81
C TYR A 357 3.11 -15.14 -9.97
N LEU A 358 4.36 -14.68 -10.17
CA LEU A 358 5.00 -13.61 -9.36
C LEU A 358 5.44 -12.41 -10.23
N GLN A 359 4.57 -11.95 -11.14
CA GLN A 359 4.87 -10.86 -12.08
C GLN A 359 5.09 -9.51 -11.39
N TRP A 360 4.14 -9.09 -10.56
CA TRP A 360 4.22 -7.83 -9.84
C TRP A 360 3.73 -8.00 -8.40
N VAL A 361 4.69 -8.27 -7.51
CA VAL A 361 4.44 -8.45 -6.07
C VAL A 361 4.25 -7.06 -5.43
N THR A 362 3.01 -6.74 -5.08
CA THR A 362 2.61 -5.37 -4.68
C THR A 362 2.43 -5.23 -3.17
N SER A 363 1.89 -6.24 -2.48
CA SER A 363 1.57 -6.14 -1.06
C SER A 363 1.63 -7.51 -0.40
N PHE A 364 1.82 -7.50 0.92
CA PHE A 364 1.91 -8.69 1.76
C PHE A 364 1.01 -8.54 2.98
N THR A 365 0.60 -9.67 3.53
CA THR A 365 -0.06 -9.75 4.84
C THR A 365 0.24 -11.09 5.51
N PHE A 366 0.03 -11.15 6.82
CA PHE A 366 0.13 -12.39 7.59
C PHE A 366 -1.26 -12.91 7.94
N ASP A 367 -1.42 -14.22 7.85
CA ASP A 367 -2.68 -14.91 8.15
C ASP A 367 -2.35 -16.25 8.80
N ASN A 368 -2.54 -16.36 10.12
CA ASN A 368 -2.42 -17.60 10.88
C ASN A 368 -1.10 -18.37 10.61
N GLY A 369 0.03 -17.67 10.64
CA GLY A 369 1.36 -18.25 10.38
C GLY A 369 1.75 -18.33 8.89
N ASN A 370 0.85 -17.94 7.99
CA ASN A 370 1.13 -17.84 6.56
C ASN A 370 1.58 -16.43 6.17
N LEU A 371 2.44 -16.36 5.15
CA LEU A 371 2.72 -15.16 4.38
C LEU A 371 1.84 -15.19 3.12
N THR A 372 0.89 -14.27 3.02
CA THR A 372 0.03 -14.12 1.85
C THR A 372 0.47 -12.89 1.05
N VAL A 373 0.61 -13.09 -0.26
CA VAL A 373 1.17 -12.13 -1.21
C VAL A 373 0.09 -11.77 -2.23
N LEU A 374 -0.15 -10.47 -2.42
CA LEU A 374 -0.92 -9.95 -3.54
C LEU A 374 0.00 -9.76 -4.75
N VAL A 375 -0.35 -10.42 -5.84
CA VAL A 375 0.33 -10.27 -7.13
C VAL A 375 -0.66 -9.75 -8.16
N ASN A 376 -0.25 -8.77 -8.94
CA ASN A 376 -1.02 -8.25 -10.08
C ASN A 376 -0.17 -8.22 -11.36
N LYS A 377 -0.72 -7.64 -12.43
CA LYS A 377 0.00 -7.32 -13.68
C LYS A 377 0.08 -5.82 -13.91
N LEU A 378 0.51 -5.05 -12.90
CA LEU A 378 0.57 -3.59 -12.98
C LEU A 378 1.46 -3.08 -14.13
N ASN A 379 2.55 -3.81 -14.43
CA ASN A 379 3.38 -3.58 -15.63
C ASN A 379 2.53 -3.56 -16.91
N LYS A 380 1.66 -4.56 -17.12
CA LYS A 380 0.78 -4.58 -18.30
C LYS A 380 -0.29 -3.51 -18.20
N PHE A 381 -0.92 -3.34 -17.04
CA PHE A 381 -1.97 -2.36 -16.82
C PHE A 381 -1.55 -0.94 -17.26
N ILE A 382 -0.38 -0.50 -16.83
CA ILE A 382 0.15 0.85 -17.13
C ILE A 382 0.51 1.00 -18.61
N TYR A 383 1.26 0.05 -19.17
CA TYR A 383 1.89 0.25 -20.49
C TYR A 383 1.08 -0.31 -21.68
N ASN A 384 0.38 -1.43 -21.51
CA ASN A 384 -0.24 -2.17 -22.63
C ASN A 384 -1.75 -2.42 -22.44
N GLY A 385 -2.28 -2.21 -21.23
CA GLY A 385 -3.53 -2.84 -20.79
C GLY A 385 -3.35 -4.35 -20.54
N TYR A 386 -4.17 -4.91 -19.65
CA TYR A 386 -4.22 -6.36 -19.44
C TYR A 386 -5.46 -6.98 -20.13
N ASN A 387 -5.40 -8.27 -20.43
CA ASN A 387 -6.51 -9.02 -21.04
C ASN A 387 -7.46 -9.53 -19.95
N VAL A 388 -8.70 -9.02 -19.92
CA VAL A 388 -9.74 -9.43 -18.94
C VAL A 388 -10.18 -10.90 -19.06
N ASN A 389 -9.76 -11.62 -20.10
CA ASN A 389 -10.07 -13.04 -20.30
C ASN A 389 -9.03 -13.98 -19.67
N GLU A 390 -7.92 -13.44 -19.16
CA GLU A 390 -6.83 -14.16 -18.50
C GLU A 390 -6.74 -13.79 -17.02
N ALA A 391 -6.14 -14.65 -16.19
CA ALA A 391 -5.88 -14.33 -14.78
C ALA A 391 -4.90 -13.15 -14.65
N ASN A 392 -5.29 -12.10 -13.93
CA ASN A 392 -4.50 -10.87 -13.78
C ASN A 392 -4.15 -10.54 -12.32
N PHE A 393 -4.89 -11.08 -11.36
CA PHE A 393 -4.72 -10.81 -9.93
C PHE A 393 -4.71 -12.12 -9.15
N ARG A 394 -3.82 -12.24 -8.17
CA ARG A 394 -3.68 -13.46 -7.37
C ARG A 394 -3.37 -13.15 -5.92
N LEU A 395 -3.96 -13.95 -5.04
CA LEU A 395 -3.47 -14.13 -3.68
C LEU A 395 -2.72 -15.46 -3.62
N ILE A 396 -1.44 -15.41 -3.23
CA ILE A 396 -0.58 -16.57 -3.15
C ILE A 396 -0.04 -16.66 -1.72
N THR A 397 -0.14 -17.82 -1.10
CA THR A 397 0.19 -18.00 0.32
C THR A 397 1.17 -19.14 0.54
N ALA A 398 2.03 -19.01 1.55
CA ALA A 398 2.86 -20.09 2.06
C ALA A 398 2.92 -20.04 3.58
N PHE A 399 2.89 -21.22 4.22
CA PHE A 399 3.13 -21.33 5.65
C PHE A 399 4.61 -21.07 5.94
N ILE A 400 4.88 -20.10 6.81
CA ILE A 400 6.24 -19.71 7.23
C ILE A 400 6.40 -19.67 8.74
N ASP A 401 5.34 -20.02 9.49
CA ASP A 401 5.30 -19.98 10.95
C ASP A 401 5.71 -18.61 11.51
N SER A 402 5.15 -17.52 10.98
CA SER A 402 5.46 -16.17 11.50
C SER A 402 4.24 -15.27 11.50
N LYS A 403 4.30 -14.21 12.32
CA LYS A 403 3.25 -13.21 12.48
C LYS A 403 3.73 -11.84 12.01
N SER A 404 2.79 -10.89 11.96
CA SER A 404 3.09 -9.49 11.68
C SER A 404 4.09 -8.90 12.65
N TYR A 405 4.90 -7.93 12.19
CA TYR A 405 5.77 -7.10 13.02
C TYR A 405 5.02 -6.34 14.13
N LEU A 406 3.69 -6.19 14.00
CA LEU A 406 2.80 -5.59 15.00
C LEU A 406 2.37 -6.57 16.10
N GLU A 407 2.60 -7.87 15.92
CA GLU A 407 2.34 -8.84 16.97
C GLU A 407 3.58 -9.06 17.82
N ASP A 408 3.60 -8.44 18.99
CA ASP A 408 4.43 -8.88 20.10
C ASP A 408 3.64 -9.79 21.06
N ASN A 409 4.34 -10.58 21.88
CA ASN A 409 3.70 -11.49 22.82
C ASN A 409 3.12 -10.77 24.06
N PHE A 410 2.95 -9.44 24.01
CA PHE A 410 2.53 -8.62 25.14
C PHE A 410 1.22 -7.88 24.79
N ALA A 411 0.28 -7.80 25.73
CA ALA A 411 -1.00 -7.14 25.49
C ALA A 411 -0.80 -5.62 25.42
N TYR A 412 -1.25 -4.97 24.34
CA TYR A 412 -1.30 -3.52 24.22
C TYR A 412 -2.43 -2.94 25.08
N ASP A 413 -2.12 -1.91 25.90
CA ASP A 413 -3.11 -1.17 26.69
C ASP A 413 -4.03 -0.35 25.76
N THR A 414 -5.33 -0.35 26.06
CA THR A 414 -6.42 0.08 25.16
C THR A 414 -6.66 1.59 25.13
N ASN A 415 -5.88 2.39 25.86
CA ASN A 415 -6.22 3.78 26.16
C ASN A 415 -5.72 4.83 25.16
N GLU A 416 -4.97 4.46 24.12
CA GLU A 416 -4.34 5.43 23.20
C GLU A 416 -5.30 6.06 22.18
N TYR A 417 -6.44 5.42 21.89
CA TYR A 417 -7.44 5.96 20.95
C TYR A 417 -8.48 6.88 21.59
N SER A 418 -8.24 7.38 22.82
CA SER A 418 -9.17 8.30 23.49
C SER A 418 -9.24 9.63 22.72
N THR A 419 -10.33 9.82 21.99
CA THR A 419 -10.64 11.01 21.20
C THR A 419 -10.71 12.26 22.06
N LYS A 420 -9.97 13.32 21.68
CA LYS A 420 -10.43 14.69 21.95
C LYS A 420 -11.56 14.97 20.95
N GLU A 421 -12.76 15.26 21.44
CA GLU A 421 -13.83 15.80 20.60
C GLU A 421 -13.31 17.01 19.82
N PRO A 422 -13.70 17.20 18.55
CA PRO A 422 -13.42 18.43 17.84
C PRO A 422 -14.02 19.59 18.63
N GLN A 423 -13.19 20.52 19.12
CA GLN A 423 -13.71 21.80 19.56
C GLN A 423 -14.34 22.46 18.34
N ALA A 424 -15.67 22.58 18.36
CA ALA A 424 -16.41 23.39 17.40
C ALA A 424 -15.74 24.76 17.31
N SER A 425 -15.24 25.12 16.13
CA SER A 425 -14.80 26.47 15.87
C SER A 425 -15.97 27.41 16.13
N THR A 426 -15.73 28.45 16.92
CA THR A 426 -16.67 29.55 17.17
C THR A 426 -16.83 30.40 15.90
N SER A 427 -17.44 29.80 14.88
CA SER A 427 -17.94 30.43 13.65
C SER A 427 -19.38 30.01 13.33
N ASP A 428 -19.89 28.96 13.98
CA ASP A 428 -21.23 28.40 13.71
C ASP A 428 -22.38 29.06 14.49
N GLN A 429 -22.10 30.10 15.29
CA GLN A 429 -23.15 30.89 15.97
C GLN A 429 -23.60 32.17 15.24
N MET A 430 -23.10 32.43 14.02
CA MET A 430 -23.57 33.58 13.21
C MET A 430 -24.39 33.22 11.97
N TYR A 431 -24.62 31.93 11.69
CA TYR A 431 -25.44 31.51 10.53
C TYR A 431 -26.87 31.07 10.88
N HIS A 432 -27.23 31.00 12.17
CA HIS A 432 -28.57 30.57 12.60
C HIS A 432 -29.60 31.70 12.82
N ASN A 433 -29.26 32.96 12.55
CA ASN A 433 -30.20 34.09 12.70
C ASN A 433 -30.61 34.78 11.39
N HIS A 434 -30.43 34.15 10.21
CA HIS A 434 -30.80 34.80 8.95
C HIS A 434 -31.59 33.96 7.93
N MET A 435 -32.23 32.87 8.37
CA MET A 435 -33.10 32.03 7.52
C MET A 435 -34.60 32.17 7.84
N ASP A 436 -35.00 33.16 8.63
CA ASP A 436 -36.40 33.59 8.80
C ASP A 436 -36.65 34.93 8.11
N HIS A 437 -36.42 34.99 6.79
CA HIS A 437 -37.10 35.96 5.93
C HIS A 437 -37.20 35.39 4.51
N MET A 438 -38.28 34.66 4.32
CA MET A 438 -39.15 34.60 3.13
C MET A 438 -38.51 34.94 1.78
N ALA A 439 -38.40 33.99 0.86
CA ALA A 439 -39.54 33.52 0.04
C ALA A 439 -40.28 34.69 -0.64
N HIS A 440 -39.79 35.11 -1.80
CA HIS A 440 -40.55 35.53 -2.98
C HIS A 440 -39.55 35.93 -4.09
N ILE A 441 -39.68 35.32 -5.27
CA ILE A 441 -39.68 35.93 -6.61
C ILE A 441 -39.40 34.84 -7.67
N ASN A 442 -40.38 34.65 -8.54
CA ASN A 442 -40.36 33.84 -9.76
C ASN A 442 -39.48 34.46 -10.85
N GLY A 443 -39.01 33.62 -11.78
CA GLY A 443 -39.00 33.98 -13.21
C GLY A 443 -37.71 33.64 -13.99
N ASN A 444 -37.85 32.72 -14.94
CA ASN A 444 -37.19 32.57 -16.25
C ASN A 444 -35.78 33.15 -16.48
N MET A 445 -34.87 32.33 -17.05
CA MET A 445 -34.39 32.51 -18.44
C MET A 445 -33.39 31.41 -18.90
N ASP A 446 -33.74 30.81 -20.04
CA ASP A 446 -32.95 30.54 -21.25
C ASP A 446 -31.57 29.84 -21.25
N THR A 447 -31.55 28.74 -22.02
CA THR A 447 -30.39 28.15 -22.72
C THR A 447 -29.82 29.09 -23.80
N PRO A 448 -28.55 28.91 -24.23
CA PRO A 448 -28.38 28.22 -25.51
C PRO A 448 -27.14 27.31 -25.64
N SER A 449 -27.29 26.37 -26.58
CA SER A 449 -26.30 25.51 -27.22
C SER A 449 -25.24 26.25 -28.03
N THR A 450 -24.05 25.67 -28.21
CA THR A 450 -23.47 25.44 -29.55
C THR A 450 -22.26 24.51 -29.52
N ALA A 451 -22.11 23.77 -30.62
CA ALA A 451 -21.25 22.62 -30.81
C ALA A 451 -19.93 22.94 -31.52
N SER A 452 -18.93 22.09 -31.23
CA SER A 452 -17.90 21.49 -32.10
C SER A 452 -17.16 22.30 -33.16
N LYS A 453 -15.82 22.16 -33.17
CA LYS A 453 -15.05 21.84 -34.39
C LYS A 453 -13.74 21.12 -34.03
N PHE A 454 -13.50 20.01 -34.73
CA PHE A 454 -12.33 19.13 -34.71
C PHE A 454 -11.12 19.75 -35.43
N PHE A 455 -9.91 19.38 -35.02
CA PHE A 455 -8.79 19.07 -35.93
C PHE A 455 -7.88 17.99 -35.30
N LEU A 456 -7.59 16.94 -36.08
CA LEU A 456 -6.63 15.86 -35.79
C LEU A 456 -5.19 16.27 -36.16
N SER A 457 -4.22 15.77 -35.39
CA SER A 457 -2.87 15.26 -35.74
C SER A 457 -2.00 15.40 -34.46
N SER A 458 -1.12 14.53 -34.00
CA SER A 458 -0.48 13.29 -34.48
C SER A 458 -0.07 12.46 -33.26
N VAL A 459 0.18 11.16 -33.49
CA VAL A 459 0.59 10.15 -32.51
C VAL A 459 2.10 10.27 -32.19
N VAL A 460 2.50 9.77 -31.01
CA VAL A 460 3.84 9.36 -30.51
C VAL A 460 4.44 10.29 -29.43
N VAL A 461 4.85 9.63 -28.32
CA VAL A 461 5.52 10.10 -27.08
C VAL A 461 4.63 10.71 -26.00
N LEU A 462 4.09 9.89 -25.09
CA LEU A 462 3.83 10.30 -23.70
C LEU A 462 3.51 9.07 -22.80
N VAL A 463 4.56 8.45 -22.26
CA VAL A 463 4.43 7.62 -21.04
C VAL A 463 5.41 8.08 -19.95
N SER A 464 6.32 9.02 -20.22
CA SER A 464 7.27 9.52 -19.23
C SER A 464 6.76 10.67 -18.34
N LEU A 465 5.59 11.25 -18.65
CA LEU A 465 5.08 12.42 -17.91
C LEU A 465 4.02 12.08 -16.85
N VAL A 466 3.51 10.85 -16.85
CA VAL A 466 2.37 10.44 -16.00
C VAL A 466 2.81 10.00 -14.58
N LEU A 467 4.12 9.88 -14.34
CA LEU A 467 4.69 9.68 -13.00
C LEU A 467 5.41 10.93 -12.46
N MET A 468 5.28 12.07 -13.16
CA MET A 468 5.92 13.35 -12.79
C MET A 468 4.94 14.42 -12.27
N LEU A 469 3.64 14.13 -12.27
CA LEU A 469 2.58 14.95 -11.67
C LEU A 469 1.90 14.14 -10.58
#